data_AF-A0A942RHZ3-F1
#
_entry.id   AF-A0A942RHZ3-F1
#
_cell.length_a   1.000
_cell.length_b   1.000
_cell.length_c   1.000
_cell.angle_alpha   90.00
_cell.angle_beta   90.00
_cell.angle_gamma   90.00
#
_symmetry.space_group_name_H-M   'P 1'
#
loop_
_entity.id
_entity.type
_entity.pdbx_description
1 polymer ?
#
loop_
_entity_poly.entity_id
_entity_poly.type
_entity_poly.pdbx_seq_one_letter_code
_entity_poly.pdbx_strand_id
1 'polypeptide(L)'
;MKKYFLSILLSFLLLFILSSCSIDDEQLFQQAQQFVNEKKVPEAIKLLQEIVEKKPNGEFGEKSQKTMISLYQIELQNPQMAIQEARRFVELYPNSAQTPSVYFMIGFIFNNDMHQTDSAKIAYTEFLSRYPNSEMAKSAEFELQNLGKDINEIFKAQLTDTTKKPQFTVQSK
;
A
#
# COMPACT_ATOMS: atom_id res chain seq x y z
N MET A 1 32.47 38.18 -36.77
CA MET A 1 31.15 37.53 -36.97
C MET A 1 31.15 36.05 -36.59
N LYS A 2 32.07 35.20 -37.10
CA LYS A 2 32.12 33.76 -36.77
C LYS A 2 32.26 33.40 -35.28
N LYS A 3 32.98 34.21 -34.48
CA LYS A 3 33.15 34.00 -33.02
C LYS A 3 31.85 34.20 -32.23
N TYR A 4 31.09 35.25 -32.54
CA TYR A 4 29.77 35.48 -31.94
C TYR A 4 28.73 34.46 -32.41
N PHE A 5 28.82 34.02 -33.67
CA PHE A 5 27.95 32.95 -34.20
C PHE A 5 28.17 31.63 -33.45
N LEU A 6 29.43 31.25 -33.17
CA LEU A 6 29.74 30.05 -32.39
C LEU A 6 29.29 30.17 -30.92
N SER A 7 29.43 31.35 -30.30
CA SER A 7 28.93 31.60 -28.94
C SER A 7 27.40 31.61 -28.84
N ILE A 8 26.70 32.17 -29.83
CA ILE A 8 25.23 32.16 -29.92
C ILE A 8 24.73 30.73 -30.14
N LEU A 9 25.40 29.96 -31.01
CA LEU A 9 25.10 28.54 -31.23
C LEU A 9 25.34 27.70 -29.96
N LEU A 10 26.41 27.97 -29.20
CA LEU A 10 26.67 27.31 -27.92
C LEU A 10 25.62 27.66 -26.86
N SER A 11 25.16 28.92 -26.80
CA SER A 11 24.11 29.33 -25.86
C SER A 11 22.74 28.75 -26.21
N PHE A 12 22.41 28.61 -27.50
CA PHE A 12 21.19 27.92 -27.94
C PHE A 12 21.26 26.40 -27.70
N LEU A 13 22.45 25.79 -27.83
CA LEU A 13 22.68 24.39 -27.50
C LEU A 13 22.56 24.14 -25.99
N LEU A 14 23.03 25.06 -25.15
CA LEU A 14 22.85 25.01 -23.68
C LEU A 14 21.39 25.21 -23.24
N LEU A 15 20.61 26.02 -23.96
CA LEU A 15 19.16 26.18 -23.72
C LEU A 15 18.34 24.96 -24.17
N PHE A 16 18.84 24.16 -25.11
CA PHE A 16 18.19 22.91 -25.55
C PHE A 16 18.46 21.72 -24.61
N ILE A 17 19.51 21.77 -23.78
CA ILE A 17 19.90 20.67 -22.87
C ILE A 17 19.09 20.68 -21.55
N LEU A 18 18.30 21.72 -21.26
CA LEU A 18 17.50 21.80 -20.03
C LEU A 18 16.06 21.31 -20.18
N SER A 19 15.65 20.87 -21.37
CA SER A 19 14.38 20.17 -21.57
C SER A 19 14.53 18.68 -21.23
N SER A 20 15.06 18.37 -20.05
CA SER A 20 14.73 17.09 -19.43
C SER A 20 13.28 17.22 -19.04
N CYS A 21 12.38 16.79 -19.93
CA CYS A 21 10.99 16.58 -19.58
C CYS A 21 11.00 15.42 -18.57
N SER A 22 11.28 15.73 -17.31
CA SER A 22 11.03 14.79 -16.24
C SER A 22 9.54 14.55 -16.30
N ILE A 23 9.15 13.37 -16.79
CA ILE A 23 7.75 12.95 -16.81
C ILE A 23 7.22 13.19 -15.40
N ASP A 24 6.12 13.93 -15.33
CA ASP A 24 5.55 14.31 -14.04
C ASP A 24 5.04 13.07 -13.31
N ASP A 25 5.14 13.05 -11.99
CA ASP A 25 4.79 11.86 -11.20
C ASP A 25 3.30 11.51 -11.38
N GLU A 26 2.47 12.52 -11.61
CA GLU A 26 1.06 12.34 -12.00
C GLU A 26 0.95 11.54 -13.31
N GLN A 27 1.70 11.91 -14.35
CA GLN A 27 1.65 11.22 -15.64
C GLN A 27 2.13 9.77 -15.51
N LEU A 28 3.20 9.53 -14.76
CA LEU A 28 3.66 8.17 -14.47
C LEU A 28 2.58 7.37 -13.73
N PHE A 29 1.90 7.97 -12.75
CA PHE A 29 0.86 7.31 -11.98
C PHE A 29 -0.39 7.02 -12.82
N GLN A 30 -0.80 7.93 -13.72
CA GLN A 30 -1.89 7.67 -14.65
C GLN A 30 -1.55 6.56 -15.65
N GLN A 31 -0.32 6.55 -16.17
CA GLN A 31 0.14 5.48 -17.05
C GLN A 31 0.20 4.13 -16.33
N ALA A 32 0.64 4.10 -15.07
CA ALA A 32 0.60 2.88 -14.26
C ALA A 32 -0.83 2.35 -14.11
N GLN A 33 -1.81 3.22 -13.82
CA GLN A 33 -3.23 2.82 -13.74
C GLN A 33 -3.76 2.29 -15.07
N GLN A 34 -3.36 2.88 -16.19
CA GLN A 34 -3.70 2.35 -17.51
C GLN A 34 -3.15 0.92 -17.69
N PHE A 35 -1.89 0.68 -17.31
CA PHE A 35 -1.31 -0.66 -17.38
C PHE A 35 -2.02 -1.66 -16.46
N VAL A 36 -2.49 -1.24 -15.27
CA VAL A 36 -3.35 -2.09 -14.41
C VAL A 36 -4.64 -2.47 -15.14
N ASN A 37 -5.30 -1.50 -15.78
CA ASN A 37 -6.55 -1.75 -16.54
C ASN A 37 -6.32 -2.67 -17.74
N GLU A 38 -5.16 -2.56 -18.39
CA GLU A 38 -4.74 -3.42 -19.50
C GLU A 38 -4.19 -4.78 -19.05
N LYS A 39 -4.20 -5.09 -17.74
CA LYS A 39 -3.62 -6.30 -17.12
C LYS A 39 -2.10 -6.47 -17.34
N LYS A 40 -1.41 -5.37 -17.67
CA LYS A 40 0.05 -5.24 -17.75
C LYS A 40 0.64 -4.90 -16.38
N VAL A 41 0.40 -5.79 -15.41
CA VAL A 41 0.75 -5.56 -13.99
C VAL A 41 2.27 -5.33 -13.78
N PRO A 42 3.20 -6.06 -14.41
CA PRO A 42 4.63 -5.81 -14.26
C PRO A 42 5.06 -4.40 -14.71
N GLU A 43 4.52 -3.91 -15.83
CA GLU A 43 4.80 -2.58 -16.35
C GLU A 43 4.22 -1.49 -15.43
N ALA A 44 3.03 -1.71 -14.87
CA ALA A 44 2.46 -0.82 -13.86
C ALA A 44 3.37 -0.70 -12.63
N ILE A 45 3.81 -1.84 -12.06
CA ILE A 45 4.68 -1.87 -10.88
C ILE A 45 5.99 -1.12 -11.15
N LYS A 46 6.59 -1.29 -12.34
CA LYS A 46 7.83 -0.58 -12.70
C LYS A 46 7.67 0.94 -12.62
N LEU A 47 6.57 1.49 -13.12
CA LEU A 47 6.30 2.93 -13.06
C LEU A 47 6.03 3.40 -11.63
N LEU A 48 5.29 2.62 -10.84
CA LEU A 48 5.01 2.93 -9.43
C LEU A 48 6.29 2.93 -8.59
N GLN A 49 7.20 1.98 -8.82
CA GLN A 49 8.51 1.94 -8.19
C GLN A 49 9.33 3.17 -8.54
N GLU A 50 9.34 3.58 -9.81
CA GLU A 50 10.04 4.79 -10.26
C GLU A 50 9.56 6.05 -9.53
N ILE A 51 8.24 6.19 -9.31
CA ILE A 51 7.68 7.31 -8.54
C ILE A 51 8.20 7.28 -7.09
N VAL A 52 8.10 6.13 -6.42
CA VAL A 52 8.50 6.00 -5.01
C VAL A 52 10.01 6.20 -4.82
N GLU A 53 10.84 5.74 -5.76
CA GLU A 53 12.30 5.89 -5.68
C GLU A 53 12.75 7.34 -5.88
N LYS A 54 12.10 8.09 -6.79
CA LYS A 54 12.46 9.49 -7.06
C LYS A 54 11.96 10.43 -5.98
N LYS A 55 10.70 10.28 -5.56
CA LYS A 55 10.01 11.22 -4.67
C LYS A 55 9.05 10.47 -3.75
N PRO A 56 9.56 9.72 -2.76
CA PRO A 56 8.71 8.97 -1.84
C PRO A 56 7.70 9.88 -1.14
N ASN A 57 8.13 11.04 -0.65
CA ASN A 57 7.26 11.99 0.07
C ASN A 57 6.40 12.90 -0.84
N GLY A 58 6.39 12.67 -2.16
CA GLY A 58 5.52 13.39 -3.09
C GLY A 58 4.08 12.87 -3.03
N GLU A 59 3.12 13.64 -3.56
CA GLU A 59 1.69 13.28 -3.55
C GLU A 59 1.42 11.86 -4.10
N PHE A 60 2.19 11.45 -5.11
CA PHE A 60 2.05 10.16 -5.76
C PHE A 60 2.88 9.04 -5.14
N GLY A 61 3.85 9.33 -4.27
CA GLY A 61 4.68 8.29 -3.65
C GLY A 61 3.84 7.41 -2.70
N GLU A 62 3.06 8.02 -1.83
CA GLU A 62 2.16 7.30 -0.92
C GLU A 62 1.11 6.49 -1.70
N LYS A 63 0.48 7.13 -2.71
CA LYS A 63 -0.50 6.47 -3.60
C LYS A 63 0.13 5.28 -4.31
N SER A 64 1.32 5.44 -4.87
CA SER A 64 2.02 4.39 -5.63
C SER A 64 2.38 3.20 -4.74
N GLN A 65 2.88 3.46 -3.54
CA GLN A 65 3.20 2.41 -2.58
C GLN A 65 1.95 1.60 -2.20
N LYS A 66 0.80 2.25 -1.94
CA LYS A 66 -0.47 1.56 -1.68
C LYS A 66 -0.95 0.75 -2.87
N THR A 67 -0.83 1.29 -4.08
CA THR A 67 -1.20 0.57 -5.31
C THR A 67 -0.34 -0.68 -5.46
N MET A 68 0.97 -0.61 -5.22
CA MET A 68 1.84 -1.80 -5.29
C MET A 68 1.44 -2.88 -4.28
N ILE A 69 1.11 -2.52 -3.03
CA ILE A 69 0.60 -3.48 -2.03
C ILE A 69 -0.61 -4.23 -2.59
N SER A 70 -1.60 -3.50 -3.12
CA SER A 70 -2.82 -4.09 -3.68
C SER A 70 -2.55 -4.96 -4.91
N LEU A 71 -1.66 -4.54 -5.81
CA LEU A 71 -1.31 -5.33 -6.99
C LEU A 71 -0.62 -6.63 -6.62
N TYR A 72 0.32 -6.59 -5.67
CA TYR A 72 0.95 -7.82 -5.19
C TYR A 72 -0.04 -8.75 -4.50
N GLN A 73 -0.90 -8.21 -3.63
CA GLN A 73 -1.85 -9.02 -2.88
C GLN A 73 -2.93 -9.64 -3.78
N ILE A 74 -3.57 -8.82 -4.62
CA ILE A 74 -4.79 -9.19 -5.32
C ILE A 74 -4.51 -9.72 -6.73
N GLU A 75 -3.76 -8.96 -7.53
CA GLU A 75 -3.56 -9.28 -8.95
C GLU A 75 -2.49 -10.35 -9.16
N LEU A 76 -1.41 -10.30 -8.39
CA LEU A 76 -0.31 -11.27 -8.50
C LEU A 76 -0.41 -12.42 -7.49
N GLN A 77 -1.35 -12.36 -6.54
CA GLN A 77 -1.52 -13.34 -5.47
C GLN A 77 -0.18 -13.69 -4.78
N ASN A 78 0.64 -12.65 -4.56
CA ASN A 78 1.94 -12.72 -3.93
C ASN A 78 1.89 -11.98 -2.58
N PRO A 79 1.31 -12.60 -1.54
CA PRO A 79 1.12 -11.97 -0.23
C PRO A 79 2.45 -11.62 0.45
N GLN A 80 3.53 -12.36 0.15
CA GLN A 80 4.86 -12.06 0.69
C GLN A 80 5.36 -10.70 0.20
N MET A 81 5.25 -10.42 -1.10
CA MET A 81 5.61 -9.11 -1.65
C MET A 81 4.66 -8.01 -1.16
N ALA A 82 3.36 -8.30 -1.02
CA ALA A 82 2.42 -7.34 -0.46
C ALA A 82 2.79 -6.91 0.96
N ILE A 83 3.19 -7.85 1.81
CA ILE A 83 3.69 -7.58 3.17
C ILE A 83 4.99 -6.76 3.11
N GLN A 84 5.90 -7.08 2.20
CA GLN A 84 7.15 -6.31 2.05
C GLN A 84 6.85 -4.84 1.68
N GLU A 85 5.98 -4.60 0.70
CA GLU A 85 5.59 -3.25 0.31
C GLU A 85 4.77 -2.54 1.42
N ALA A 86 3.98 -3.27 2.21
CA ALA A 86 3.26 -2.71 3.36
C ALA A 86 4.20 -2.29 4.49
N ARG A 87 5.25 -3.07 4.78
CA ARG A 87 6.29 -2.67 5.73
C ARG A 87 7.04 -1.43 5.25
N ARG A 88 7.43 -1.41 3.96
CA ARG A 88 8.05 -0.23 3.34
C ARG A 88 7.15 1.00 3.42
N PHE A 89 5.84 0.85 3.24
CA PHE A 89 4.89 1.95 3.42
C PHE A 89 4.94 2.53 4.84
N VAL A 90 4.90 1.68 5.86
CA VAL A 90 4.97 2.11 7.26
C VAL A 90 6.28 2.85 7.57
N GLU A 91 7.38 2.43 6.96
CA GLU A 91 8.69 3.07 7.12
C GLU A 91 8.80 4.41 6.39
N LEU A 92 8.31 4.49 5.15
CA LEU A 92 8.36 5.71 4.34
C LEU A 92 7.37 6.77 4.81
N TYR A 93 6.20 6.36 5.32
CA TYR A 93 5.09 7.26 5.61
C TYR A 93 4.65 7.20 7.09
N PRO A 94 5.53 7.29 8.09
CA PRO A 94 5.18 7.05 9.50
C PRO A 94 4.09 7.98 10.05
N ASN A 95 3.92 9.17 9.44
CA ASN A 95 2.94 10.18 9.84
C ASN A 95 1.67 10.21 8.95
N SER A 96 1.56 9.32 7.95
CA SER A 96 0.34 9.26 7.15
C SER A 96 -0.82 8.74 7.99
N ALA A 97 -2.00 9.34 7.81
CA ALA A 97 -3.25 8.85 8.39
C ALA A 97 -3.58 7.42 7.94
N GLN A 98 -3.01 6.94 6.83
CA GLN A 98 -3.20 5.59 6.29
C GLN A 98 -2.30 4.55 6.97
N THR A 99 -1.21 4.97 7.59
CA THR A 99 -0.18 4.05 8.14
C THR A 99 -0.72 3.05 9.16
N PRO A 100 -1.58 3.43 10.12
CA PRO A 100 -2.19 2.44 11.01
C PRO A 100 -2.99 1.37 10.26
N SER A 101 -3.74 1.75 9.22
CA SER A 101 -4.51 0.80 8.40
C SER A 101 -3.61 -0.13 7.60
N VAL A 102 -2.54 0.40 6.98
CA VAL A 102 -1.57 -0.42 6.23
C VAL A 102 -0.78 -1.35 7.16
N TYR A 103 -0.44 -0.93 8.38
CA TYR A 103 0.20 -1.82 9.35
C TYR A 103 -0.76 -2.95 9.76
N PHE A 104 -2.02 -2.64 10.06
CA PHE A 104 -3.03 -3.67 10.34
C PHE A 104 -3.13 -4.71 9.22
N MET A 105 -3.07 -4.28 7.94
CA MET A 105 -3.11 -5.18 6.80
C MET A 105 -1.98 -6.23 6.82
N ILE A 106 -0.82 -5.95 7.41
CA ILE A 106 0.27 -6.94 7.50
C ILE A 106 -0.20 -8.19 8.28
N GLY A 107 -0.83 -7.99 9.44
CA GLY A 107 -1.39 -9.09 10.23
C GLY A 107 -2.52 -9.80 9.49
N PHE A 108 -3.36 -9.02 8.80
CA PHE A 108 -4.46 -9.56 8.00
C PHE A 108 -3.98 -10.47 6.87
N ILE A 109 -2.97 -10.07 6.11
CA ILE A 109 -2.39 -10.85 5.02
C ILE A 109 -1.75 -12.13 5.57
N PHE A 110 -1.00 -12.05 6.68
CA PHE A 110 -0.43 -13.25 7.31
C PHE A 110 -1.50 -14.27 7.69
N ASN A 111 -2.62 -13.82 8.28
CA ASN A 111 -3.67 -14.72 8.73
C ASN A 111 -4.49 -15.29 7.56
N ASN A 112 -4.95 -14.43 6.65
CA ASN A 112 -5.96 -14.79 5.66
C ASN A 112 -5.35 -15.33 4.36
N ASP A 113 -4.25 -14.77 3.89
CA ASP A 113 -3.67 -15.12 2.59
C ASP A 113 -2.57 -16.18 2.74
N MET A 114 -1.87 -16.19 3.88
CA MET A 114 -0.74 -17.10 4.13
C MET A 114 -1.02 -18.16 5.19
N HIS A 115 -2.12 -18.05 5.94
CA HIS A 115 -2.46 -18.94 7.06
C HIS A 115 -1.33 -19.09 8.11
N GLN A 116 -0.53 -18.04 8.28
CA GLN A 116 0.57 -17.96 9.25
C GLN A 116 0.11 -17.21 10.50
N THR A 117 -0.63 -17.91 11.36
CA THR A 117 -1.23 -17.34 12.58
C THR A 117 -0.20 -16.79 13.57
N ASP A 118 0.97 -17.41 13.70
CA ASP A 118 2.05 -16.90 14.56
C ASP A 118 2.59 -15.55 14.07
N SER A 119 2.84 -15.43 12.75
CA SER A 119 3.26 -14.17 12.12
C SER A 119 2.17 -13.09 12.25
N ALA A 120 0.91 -13.47 12.05
CA ALA A 120 -0.23 -12.56 12.21
C ALA A 120 -0.34 -12.05 13.66
N LYS A 121 -0.16 -12.94 14.65
CA LYS A 121 -0.17 -12.59 16.08
C LYS A 121 0.88 -11.55 16.41
N ILE A 122 2.10 -11.74 15.92
CA ILE A 122 3.20 -10.79 16.11
C ILE A 122 2.82 -9.44 15.51
N ALA A 123 2.39 -9.41 14.24
CA ALA A 123 2.06 -8.18 13.53
C ALA A 123 0.90 -7.39 14.19
N TYR A 124 -0.18 -8.06 14.59
CA TYR A 124 -1.29 -7.39 15.28
C TYR A 124 -0.90 -6.90 16.68
N THR A 125 -0.06 -7.64 17.40
CA THR A 125 0.45 -7.22 18.71
C THR A 125 1.31 -5.97 18.59
N GLU A 126 2.21 -5.93 17.61
CA GLU A 126 3.01 -4.74 17.30
C GLU A 126 2.13 -3.56 16.88
N PHE A 127 1.13 -3.80 16.03
CA PHE A 127 0.17 -2.78 15.62
C PHE A 127 -0.53 -2.14 16.83
N LEU A 128 -1.06 -2.95 17.76
CA LEU A 128 -1.72 -2.46 18.97
C LEU A 128 -0.76 -1.70 19.90
N SER A 129 0.51 -2.10 19.95
CA SER A 129 1.52 -1.38 20.72
C SER A 129 1.85 -0.02 20.11
N ARG A 130 1.91 0.09 18.78
CA ARG A 130 2.30 1.33 18.08
C ARG A 130 1.12 2.28 17.85
N TYR A 131 -0.07 1.75 17.64
CA TYR A 131 -1.28 2.51 17.30
C TYR A 131 -2.48 2.14 18.20
N PRO A 132 -2.36 2.23 19.53
CA PRO A 132 -3.39 1.77 20.46
C PRO A 132 -4.72 2.52 20.33
N ASN A 133 -4.69 3.76 19.81
CA ASN A 133 -5.88 4.61 19.64
C ASN A 133 -6.39 4.65 18.19
N SER A 134 -5.85 3.81 17.30
CA SER A 134 -6.32 3.72 15.92
C SER A 134 -7.76 3.21 15.85
N GLU A 135 -8.51 3.65 14.83
CA GLU A 135 -9.84 3.09 14.53
C GLU A 135 -9.78 1.57 14.26
N MET A 136 -8.61 1.05 13.86
CA MET A 136 -8.37 -0.38 13.64
C MET A 136 -7.99 -1.17 14.92
N ALA A 137 -7.83 -0.52 16.08
CA ALA A 137 -7.42 -1.19 17.33
C ALA A 137 -8.39 -2.32 17.73
N LYS A 138 -9.69 -2.03 17.78
CA LYS A 138 -10.72 -3.04 18.10
C LYS A 138 -10.75 -4.19 17.09
N SER A 139 -10.53 -3.89 15.81
CA SER A 139 -10.44 -4.93 14.77
C SER A 139 -9.22 -5.81 14.97
N ALA A 140 -8.05 -5.25 15.31
CA ALA A 140 -6.85 -6.04 15.61
C ALA A 140 -7.02 -6.92 16.85
N GLU A 141 -7.66 -6.42 17.90
CA GLU A 141 -8.00 -7.22 19.09
C GLU A 141 -8.93 -8.38 18.72
N PHE A 142 -9.94 -8.12 17.90
CA PHE A 142 -10.86 -9.14 17.41
C PHE A 142 -10.14 -10.21 16.59
N GLU A 143 -9.30 -9.81 15.65
CA GLU A 143 -8.49 -10.72 14.82
C GLU A 143 -7.58 -11.58 15.70
N LEU A 144 -6.87 -10.98 16.66
CA LEU A 144 -6.00 -11.70 17.61
C LEU A 144 -6.74 -12.78 18.40
N GLN A 145 -7.97 -12.50 18.85
CA GLN A 145 -8.79 -13.45 19.60
C GLN A 145 -9.33 -14.60 18.73
N ASN A 146 -9.31 -14.43 17.41
CA ASN A 146 -9.92 -15.35 16.46
C ASN A 146 -8.95 -15.89 15.39
N LEU A 147 -7.64 -15.73 15.59
CA LEU A 147 -6.62 -16.25 14.70
C LEU A 147 -6.82 -17.75 14.40
N GLY A 148 -6.74 -18.11 13.13
CA GLY A 148 -6.88 -19.48 12.66
C GLY A 148 -8.27 -20.09 12.83
N LYS A 149 -9.27 -19.34 13.33
CA LYS A 149 -10.66 -19.82 13.42
C LYS A 149 -11.39 -19.53 12.13
N ASP A 150 -12.21 -20.48 11.69
CA ASP A 150 -13.15 -20.23 10.61
C ASP A 150 -14.33 -19.36 11.09
N ILE A 151 -14.95 -18.64 10.17
CA ILE A 151 -16.08 -17.75 10.45
C ILE A 151 -17.23 -18.49 11.16
N ASN A 152 -17.45 -19.77 10.85
CA ASN A 152 -18.46 -20.60 11.49
C ASN A 152 -18.17 -20.83 12.98
N GLU A 153 -16.91 -20.98 13.35
CA GLU A 153 -16.48 -21.17 14.74
C GLU A 153 -16.64 -19.86 15.53
N ILE A 154 -16.33 -18.73 14.89
CA ILE A 154 -16.51 -17.39 15.43
C ILE A 154 -18.01 -17.12 15.67
N PHE A 155 -18.87 -17.40 14.69
CA PHE A 155 -20.32 -17.22 14.82
C PHE A 155 -20.91 -18.08 15.93
N LYS A 156 -20.55 -19.37 15.99
CA LYS A 156 -21.02 -20.25 17.07
C LYS A 156 -20.63 -19.73 18.46
N ALA A 157 -19.39 -19.27 18.63
CA ALA A 157 -18.93 -18.70 19.89
C ALA A 157 -19.66 -17.41 20.28
N GLN A 158 -20.05 -16.59 19.32
CA GLN A 158 -20.85 -15.38 19.58
C GLN A 158 -22.32 -15.71 19.91
N LEU A 159 -22.89 -16.75 19.30
CA LEU A 159 -24.27 -17.17 19.55
C LEU A 159 -24.44 -17.85 20.92
N THR A 160 -23.40 -18.49 21.43
CA THR A 160 -23.42 -19.12 22.76
C THR A 160 -23.13 -18.12 23.89
N ASP A 161 -22.53 -16.97 23.59
CA ASP A 161 -22.40 -15.84 24.52
C ASP A 161 -23.71 -15.03 24.56
N THR A 162 -24.67 -15.50 25.37
CA THR A 162 -26.00 -14.87 25.53
C THR A 162 -25.98 -13.43 26.05
N THR A 163 -24.79 -12.91 26.40
CA THR A 163 -24.59 -11.53 26.88
C THR A 163 -24.20 -10.55 25.77
N LYS A 164 -23.79 -11.02 24.58
CA LYS A 164 -23.40 -10.17 23.45
C LYS A 164 -24.46 -10.22 22.34
N LYS A 165 -25.24 -9.15 22.21
CA LYS A 165 -26.20 -8.99 21.12
C LYS A 165 -25.45 -8.92 19.77
N PRO A 166 -25.77 -9.73 18.75
CA PRO A 166 -25.10 -9.67 17.46
C PRO A 166 -25.32 -8.31 16.80
N GLN A 167 -24.24 -7.54 16.63
CA GLN A 167 -24.23 -6.26 15.92
C GLN A 167 -23.88 -6.49 14.44
N PHE A 168 -24.73 -7.21 13.73
CA PHE A 168 -24.64 -7.27 12.28
C PHE A 168 -25.90 -6.66 11.69
N THR A 169 -25.86 -5.35 11.43
CA THR A 169 -26.80 -4.74 10.49
C THR A 169 -26.30 -5.11 9.10
N VAL A 170 -26.83 -6.19 8.55
CA VAL A 170 -26.69 -6.47 7.11
C VAL A 170 -27.45 -5.35 6.40
N GLN A 171 -26.72 -4.33 5.93
CA GLN A 171 -27.31 -3.40 4.97
C GLN A 171 -27.38 -4.12 3.63
N SER A 172 -28.52 -4.74 3.37
CA SER A 172 -28.93 -5.13 2.03
C SER A 172 -29.07 -3.86 1.18
N LYS A 173 -28.27 -3.76 0.11
CA LYS A 173 -28.67 -2.97 -1.05
C LYS A 173 -29.77 -3.70 -1.82
#